data_AF-A0A512RM03-F1
#
_entry.id   AF-A0A512RM03-F1
#
_cell.length_a   1.000
_cell.length_b   1.000
_cell.length_c   1.000
_cell.angle_alpha   90.00
_cell.angle_beta   90.00
_cell.angle_gamma   90.00
#
_symmetry.space_group_name_H-M   'P 1'
#
loop_
_entity.id
_entity.type
_entity.pdbx_description
1 polymer ?
#
loop_
_entity_poly.entity_id
_entity_poly.type
_entity_poly.pdbx_seq_one_letter_code
_entity_poly.pdbx_strand_id
1 'polypeptide(L)'
;MRMILTLVFITALCMTSFSQSIQQTQDRKYSYAYILVEGKLFSKKLKVTVDFGDTPEQIKAGKEFSEKLTNKKSYAAVLNYMVENQFELVETLDYASSYMGSGGTDGIVFIMRKK
;
A
#
# COMPACT_ATOMS: atom_id res chain seq x y z
N MET A 1 51.17 1.85 28.87
CA MET A 1 50.50 1.14 27.75
C MET A 1 49.18 0.49 28.15
N ARG A 2 49.13 -0.41 29.14
CA ARG A 2 47.89 -1.13 29.52
C ARG A 2 46.72 -0.20 29.84
N MET A 3 46.95 0.86 30.64
CA MET A 3 45.91 1.81 31.04
C MET A 3 45.34 2.64 29.88
N ILE A 4 46.17 2.97 28.89
CA ILE A 4 45.75 3.71 27.68
C ILE A 4 44.88 2.81 26.80
N LEU A 5 45.25 1.53 26.68
CA LEU A 5 44.47 0.54 25.94
C LEU A 5 43.08 0.34 26.56
N THR A 6 43.01 0.30 27.90
CA THR A 6 41.74 0.19 28.64
C THR A 6 40.86 1.41 28.41
N LEU A 7 41.44 2.61 28.38
CA LEU A 7 40.69 3.85 28.15
C LEU A 7 40.06 3.88 26.75
N VAL A 8 40.82 3.49 25.73
CA VAL A 8 40.34 3.39 24.34
C VAL A 8 39.20 2.38 24.24
N PHE A 9 39.33 1.23 24.91
CA PHE A 9 38.31 0.18 24.89
C PHE A 9 36.99 0.64 25.52
N ILE A 10 37.06 1.36 26.64
CA ILE A 10 35.87 1.93 27.31
C ILE A 10 35.19 2.97 26.40
N THR A 11 35.96 3.86 25.76
CA THR A 11 35.39 4.87 24.86
C THR A 11 34.72 4.26 23.63
N ALA A 12 35.27 3.17 23.09
CA ALA A 12 34.67 2.46 21.95
C ALA A 12 33.33 1.80 22.32
N LEU A 13 33.24 1.19 23.52
CA LEU A 13 32.00 0.58 24.01
C LEU A 13 30.89 1.62 24.20
N CYS A 14 31.20 2.79 24.76
CA CYS A 14 30.22 3.86 24.96
C CYS A 14 29.64 4.42 23.64
N MET A 15 30.40 4.42 22.54
CA MET A 15 29.90 4.88 21.24
C MET A 15 28.94 3.87 20.58
N THR A 16 29.11 2.56 20.81
CA THR A 16 28.19 1.54 20.27
C THR A 16 26.78 1.63 20.88
N SER A 17 26.66 2.00 22.16
CA SER A 17 25.36 2.19 22.82
C SER A 17 24.60 3.42 22.32
N PHE A 18 25.30 4.46 21.87
CA PHE A 18 24.67 5.66 21.29
C PHE A 18 24.24 5.47 19.82
N SER A 19 24.89 4.58 19.07
CA SER A 19 24.45 4.24 17.70
C SER A 19 23.20 3.36 17.69
N GLN A 20 22.83 2.78 18.83
CA GLN A 20 21.53 2.15 19.06
C GLN A 20 20.51 3.17 19.58
N SER A 21 20.59 4.43 19.15
CA SER A 21 19.41 5.30 19.20
C SER A 21 18.36 4.64 18.33
N ILE A 22 17.55 3.84 19.01
CA ILE A 22 16.32 3.19 18.58
C ILE A 22 15.77 4.02 17.42
N GLN A 23 15.84 3.49 16.20
CA GLN A 23 14.81 3.81 15.21
C GLN A 23 13.53 3.46 15.94
N GLN A 24 12.95 4.47 16.60
CA GLN A 24 11.60 4.41 17.09
C GLN A 24 10.88 3.99 15.82
N THR A 25 10.46 2.73 15.77
CA THR A 25 9.42 2.33 14.87
C THR A 25 8.27 3.18 15.37
N GLN A 26 8.20 4.42 14.88
CA GLN A 26 6.99 5.22 14.95
C GLN A 26 5.97 4.23 14.48
N ASP A 27 5.02 3.94 15.35
CA ASP A 27 3.84 3.17 15.03
C ASP A 27 3.08 4.02 14.01
N ARG A 28 3.60 4.03 12.78
CA ARG A 28 3.10 4.83 11.67
C ARG A 28 1.83 4.10 11.30
N LYS A 29 0.73 4.58 11.86
CA LYS A 29 -0.60 4.15 11.49
C LYS A 29 -0.81 4.53 10.02
N TYR A 30 -0.44 3.61 9.14
CA TYR A 30 -0.61 3.76 7.71
C TYR A 30 -2.06 3.53 7.35
N SER A 31 -2.62 4.43 6.53
CA SER A 31 -3.92 4.22 5.91
C SER A 31 -3.72 3.56 4.56
N TYR A 32 -4.44 2.47 4.32
CA TYR A 32 -4.38 1.72 3.07
C TYR A 32 -5.65 1.92 2.25
N ALA A 33 -5.50 1.74 0.95
CA ALA A 33 -6.55 1.69 -0.04
C ALA A 33 -6.47 0.35 -0.76
N TYR A 34 -7.58 -0.39 -0.76
CA TYR A 34 -7.73 -1.63 -1.52
C TYR A 34 -8.55 -1.32 -2.76
N ILE A 35 -7.96 -1.54 -3.93
CA ILE A 35 -8.57 -1.15 -5.20
C ILE A 35 -8.76 -2.40 -6.03
N LEU A 36 -9.97 -2.90 -6.08
CA LEU A 36 -10.36 -3.97 -6.98
C LEU A 36 -10.64 -3.39 -8.36
N VAL A 37 -9.95 -3.89 -9.37
CA VAL A 37 -10.13 -3.51 -10.76
C VAL A 37 -10.53 -4.72 -11.58
N GLU A 38 -11.72 -4.65 -12.17
CA GLU A 38 -12.32 -5.70 -12.96
C GLU A 38 -12.63 -5.20 -14.38
N GLY A 39 -12.74 -6.12 -15.33
CA GLY A 39 -13.34 -5.82 -16.63
C GLY A 39 -14.84 -5.50 -16.47
N LYS A 40 -15.30 -4.38 -17.04
CA LYS A 40 -16.74 -4.07 -17.04
C LYS A 40 -17.44 -4.94 -18.09
N LEU A 41 -18.47 -5.67 -17.68
CA LEU A 41 -19.22 -6.58 -18.55
C LEU A 41 -19.66 -5.87 -19.85
N PHE A 42 -19.40 -6.51 -20.99
CA PHE A 42 -19.69 -5.98 -22.34
C PHE A 42 -19.00 -4.66 -22.71
N SER A 43 -17.94 -4.26 -22.00
CA SER A 43 -17.20 -3.03 -22.29
C SER A 43 -15.69 -3.26 -22.23
N LYS A 44 -14.92 -2.49 -23.03
CA LYS A 44 -13.45 -2.41 -22.90
C LYS A 44 -13.00 -1.50 -21.74
N LYS A 45 -13.93 -1.14 -20.87
CA LYS A 45 -13.71 -0.24 -19.74
C LYS A 45 -13.58 -1.03 -18.46
N LEU A 46 -13.03 -0.41 -17.44
CA LEU A 46 -12.84 -1.01 -16.13
C LEU A 46 -14.00 -0.66 -15.20
N LYS A 47 -14.35 -1.62 -14.34
CA LYS A 47 -15.14 -1.41 -13.13
C LYS A 47 -14.15 -1.36 -11.98
N VAL A 48 -14.22 -0.29 -11.18
CA VAL A 48 -13.26 -0.05 -10.10
C VAL A 48 -14.01 0.10 -8.80
N THR A 49 -13.59 -0.63 -7.78
CA THR A 49 -14.08 -0.52 -6.41
C THR A 49 -12.90 -0.18 -5.51
N VAL A 50 -13.03 0.93 -4.78
CA VAL A 50 -12.03 1.45 -3.84
C VAL A 50 -12.57 1.35 -2.44
N ASP A 51 -11.80 0.72 -1.57
CA ASP A 51 -12.07 0.58 -0.15
C ASP A 51 -10.97 1.26 0.67
N PHE A 52 -11.37 2.17 1.55
CA PHE A 52 -10.49 2.88 2.48
C PHE A 52 -10.71 2.47 3.95
N GLY A 53 -11.65 1.57 4.23
CA GLY A 53 -12.05 1.14 5.57
C GLY A 53 -13.50 1.48 5.94
N ASP A 54 -13.85 1.18 7.19
CA ASP A 54 -15.25 1.06 7.64
C ASP A 54 -15.87 2.34 8.22
N THR A 55 -15.10 3.42 8.39
CA THR A 55 -15.70 4.66 8.93
C THR A 55 -16.64 5.30 7.88
N PRO A 56 -17.72 5.99 8.28
CA PRO A 56 -18.65 6.60 7.33
C PRO A 56 -17.98 7.55 6.32
N GLU A 57 -16.94 8.26 6.76
CA GLU A 57 -16.13 9.16 5.93
C GLU A 57 -15.30 8.38 4.90
N GLN A 58 -14.67 7.27 5.32
CA GLN A 58 -13.90 6.38 4.44
C GLN A 58 -14.78 5.69 3.41
N ILE A 59 -15.95 5.17 3.83
CA ILE A 59 -16.93 4.55 2.94
C ILE A 59 -17.40 5.54 1.88
N LYS A 60 -17.70 6.79 2.28
CA LYS A 60 -18.12 7.84 1.35
C LYS A 60 -17.01 8.18 0.36
N ALA A 61 -15.80 8.42 0.83
CA ALA A 61 -14.65 8.72 -0.02
C ALA A 61 -14.33 7.55 -0.98
N GLY A 62 -14.42 6.31 -0.50
CA GLY A 62 -14.20 5.10 -1.31
C GLY A 62 -15.22 5.00 -2.44
N LYS A 63 -16.50 5.30 -2.18
CA LYS A 63 -17.54 5.37 -3.21
C LYS A 63 -17.25 6.45 -4.26
N GLU A 64 -16.91 7.67 -3.83
CA GLU A 64 -16.58 8.77 -4.74
C GLU A 64 -15.38 8.43 -5.65
N PHE A 65 -14.34 7.81 -5.09
CA PHE A 65 -13.19 7.33 -5.85
C PHE A 65 -13.58 6.22 -6.82
N SER A 66 -14.38 5.25 -6.38
CA SER A 66 -14.88 4.13 -7.21
C SER A 66 -15.64 4.65 -8.44
N GLU A 67 -16.53 5.63 -8.25
CA GLU A 67 -17.30 6.23 -9.34
C GLU A 67 -16.41 6.96 -10.34
N LYS A 68 -15.44 7.74 -9.85
CA LYS A 68 -14.52 8.52 -10.69
C LYS A 68 -13.53 7.65 -11.47
N LEU A 69 -13.14 6.51 -10.91
CA LEU A 69 -12.20 5.55 -11.50
C LEU A 69 -12.89 4.51 -12.39
N THR A 70 -14.17 4.24 -12.15
CA THR A 70 -14.96 3.42 -13.04
C THR A 70 -15.03 4.06 -14.43
N ASN A 71 -15.08 3.24 -15.47
CA ASN A 71 -15.04 3.63 -16.89
C ASN A 71 -13.67 4.07 -17.44
N LYS A 72 -12.60 4.06 -16.64
CA LYS A 72 -11.23 4.19 -17.16
C LYS A 72 -10.90 2.99 -18.06
N LYS A 73 -9.99 3.19 -19.01
CA LYS A 73 -9.63 2.18 -20.03
C LYS A 73 -8.41 1.34 -19.68
N SER A 74 -7.63 1.73 -18.68
CA SER A 74 -6.36 1.07 -18.35
C SER A 74 -6.09 1.11 -16.85
N TYR A 75 -5.38 0.08 -16.36
CA TYR A 75 -4.89 0.01 -14.98
C TYR A 75 -3.99 1.20 -14.64
N ALA A 76 -3.13 1.62 -15.58
CA ALA A 76 -2.27 2.78 -15.41
C ALA A 76 -3.06 4.08 -15.14
N ALA A 77 -4.22 4.27 -15.77
CA ALA A 77 -5.06 5.44 -15.50
C ALA A 77 -5.65 5.44 -14.08
N VAL A 78 -5.88 4.24 -13.51
CA VAL A 78 -6.31 4.09 -12.12
C VAL A 78 -5.15 4.40 -11.17
N LEU A 79 -3.99 3.79 -11.39
CA LEU A 79 -2.80 4.00 -10.57
C LEU A 79 -2.33 5.47 -10.58
N ASN A 80 -2.27 6.11 -11.74
CA ASN A 80 -1.85 7.51 -11.86
C ASN A 80 -2.76 8.43 -11.05
N TYR A 81 -4.08 8.23 -11.12
CA TYR A 81 -5.03 9.01 -10.33
C TYR A 81 -4.80 8.82 -8.83
N MET A 82 -4.51 7.60 -8.38
CA MET A 82 -4.23 7.35 -6.96
C MET A 82 -2.91 7.99 -6.52
N VAL A 83 -1.88 7.97 -7.36
CA VAL A 83 -0.59 8.64 -7.11
C VAL A 83 -0.77 10.15 -6.99
N GLU A 84 -1.58 10.77 -7.85
CA GLU A 84 -1.94 12.19 -7.75
C GLU A 84 -2.63 12.52 -6.42
N ASN A 85 -3.34 11.55 -5.83
CA ASN A 85 -4.01 11.65 -4.53
C ASN A 85 -3.13 11.17 -3.35
N GLN A 86 -1.80 11.18 -3.52
CA GLN A 86 -0.83 10.83 -2.47
C GLN A 86 -0.92 9.37 -1.99
N PHE A 87 -1.28 8.45 -2.87
CA PHE A 87 -1.15 7.02 -2.61
C PHE A 87 0.08 6.43 -3.31
N GLU A 88 0.69 5.46 -2.68
CA GLU A 88 1.84 4.71 -3.17
C GLU A 88 1.45 3.25 -3.35
N LEU A 89 1.76 2.64 -4.50
CA LEU A 89 1.51 1.22 -4.72
C LEU A 89 2.45 0.39 -3.84
N VAL A 90 1.88 -0.47 -3.01
CA VAL A 90 2.62 -1.39 -2.13
C VAL A 90 2.64 -2.79 -2.72
N GLU A 91 1.47 -3.27 -3.15
CA GLU A 91 1.32 -4.64 -3.60
C GLU A 91 0.24 -4.76 -4.68
N THR A 92 0.36 -5.79 -5.50
CA THR A 92 -0.61 -6.15 -6.54
C THR A 92 -0.94 -7.62 -6.39
N LEU A 93 -2.22 -7.95 -6.28
CA LEU A 93 -2.73 -9.31 -6.13
C LEU A 93 -3.63 -9.67 -7.31
N ASP A 94 -3.50 -10.88 -7.82
CA ASP A 94 -4.46 -11.41 -8.79
C ASP A 94 -5.77 -11.75 -8.08
N TYR A 95 -6.88 -11.25 -8.62
CA TYR A 95 -8.22 -11.64 -8.18
C TYR A 95 -8.73 -12.74 -9.11
N ALA A 96 -8.56 -13.99 -8.67
CA ALA A 96 -9.05 -15.15 -9.38
C ALA A 96 -10.36 -15.63 -8.75
N SER A 97 -11.33 -15.99 -9.59
CA SER A 97 -12.47 -16.80 -9.16
C SER A 97 -12.40 -18.18 -9.79
N SER A 98 -12.92 -19.16 -9.06
CA SER A 98 -13.08 -20.52 -9.53
C SER A 98 -14.54 -20.92 -9.36
N TYR A 99 -15.17 -21.35 -10.44
CA TYR A 99 -16.53 -21.89 -10.41
C TYR A 99 -16.55 -23.26 -11.12
N MET A 100 -16.94 -24.30 -10.38
CA MET A 100 -17.06 -25.68 -10.88
C MET A 100 -15.82 -26.21 -11.63
N GLY A 101 -14.61 -25.90 -11.13
CA GLY A 101 -13.36 -26.37 -11.73
C GLY A 101 -12.88 -25.59 -12.95
N SER A 102 -13.66 -24.61 -13.42
CA SER A 102 -13.20 -23.58 -14.36
C SER A 102 -12.63 -22.40 -13.57
N GLY A 103 -11.42 -21.97 -13.88
CA GLY A 103 -10.73 -20.87 -13.22
C GLY A 103 -10.27 -19.80 -14.21
N GLY A 104 -10.23 -18.55 -13.75
CA GLY A 104 -9.73 -17.41 -14.50
C GLY A 104 -9.37 -16.24 -13.58
N THR A 105 -8.56 -15.32 -14.10
CA THR A 105 -8.32 -14.03 -13.44
C THR A 105 -9.46 -13.10 -13.79
N ASP A 106 -10.28 -12.76 -12.80
CA ASP A 106 -11.45 -11.88 -12.94
C ASP A 106 -11.07 -10.40 -12.77
N GLY A 107 -9.95 -10.14 -12.10
CA GLY A 107 -9.45 -8.78 -11.89
C GLY A 107 -8.11 -8.75 -11.19
N ILE A 108 -7.72 -7.55 -10.78
CA ILE A 108 -6.49 -7.28 -10.02
C ILE A 108 -6.87 -6.42 -8.81
N VAL A 109 -6.27 -6.71 -7.65
CA VAL A 109 -6.35 -5.84 -6.47
C VAL A 109 -5.03 -5.09 -6.33
N PHE A 110 -5.10 -3.76 -6.34
CA PHE A 110 -3.97 -2.92 -5.94
C PHE A 110 -4.11 -2.56 -4.47
N ILE A 111 -3.07 -2.84 -3.70
CA ILE A 111 -2.95 -2.37 -2.32
C ILE A 111 -2.06 -1.15 -2.34
N MET A 112 -2.62 0.00 -1.98
CA MET A 112 -1.91 1.27 -1.97
C MET A 112 -1.89 1.89 -0.58
N ARG A 113 -0.76 2.47 -0.19
CA ARG A 113 -0.56 3.14 1.10
C ARG A 113 -0.64 4.65 0.91
N LYS A 114 -1.35 5.34 1.80
CA LYS A 114 -1.37 6.81 1.82
C LYS A 114 -0.03 7.34 2.35
N LYS A 115 0.57 8.27 1.60
CA LYS A 115 1.81 8.96 1.97
C LYS A 115 1.61 9.92 3.13
#